data_AF-D0USE5-F1
#
_entry.id   AF-D0USE5-F1
#
_cell.length_a   1.000
_cell.length_b   1.000
_cell.length_c   1.000
_cell.angle_alpha   90.00
_cell.angle_beta   90.00
_cell.angle_gamma   90.00
#
_symmetry.space_group_name_H-M   'P 1'
#
loop_
_entity.id
_entity.type
_entity.pdbx_description
1 polymer ?
#
loop_
_entity_poly.entity_id
_entity_poly.type
_entity_poly.pdbx_seq_one_letter_code
_entity_poly.pdbx_strand_id
1 'polypeptide(L)'
;IKTCADKLKRELEEFGFPPHFPEELNGAEDAKGVGDLNDSEALLKDKAKGKKSKAAAKTGNVKYQFQIMQSLGLKDEEIVKFSDAQYWLHYFPELAIKDLKSLGVKVDWRRAFLTTDVNPFYDSFIRWQFLKLKEMNKIKYGKRYTIFSPKDN
;
A
#
# COMPACT_ATOMS: atom_id res chain seq x y z
N ILE A 1 1.32 3.81 2.85
CA ILE A 1 0.75 3.19 4.07
C ILE A 1 -0.18 4.20 4.74
N LYS A 2 0.34 5.30 5.28
CA LYS A 2 -0.46 6.32 5.99
C LYS A 2 -1.65 6.86 5.19
N THR A 3 -1.44 7.29 3.95
CA THR A 3 -2.53 7.77 3.07
C THR A 3 -3.63 6.73 2.80
N CYS A 4 -3.30 5.45 2.70
CA CYS A 4 -4.27 4.37 2.54
C CYS A 4 -5.05 4.11 3.83
N ALA A 5 -4.36 4.12 4.98
CA ALA A 5 -4.96 3.99 6.30
C ALA A 5 -5.92 5.16 6.59
N ASP A 6 -5.52 6.40 6.25
CA ASP A 6 -6.35 7.60 6.43
C ASP A 6 -7.56 7.60 5.47
N LYS A 7 -7.39 7.14 4.23
CA LYS A 7 -8.51 6.94 3.29
C LYS A 7 -9.52 5.93 3.86
N LEU A 8 -9.04 4.82 4.39
CA LEU A 8 -9.88 3.79 5.00
C LEU A 8 -10.59 4.31 6.25
N LYS A 9 -9.88 5.06 7.11
CA LYS A 9 -10.45 5.72 8.28
C LYS A 9 -11.59 6.66 7.88
N ARG A 10 -11.39 7.50 6.86
CA ARG A 10 -12.43 8.39 6.34
C ARG A 10 -13.63 7.62 5.79
N GLU A 11 -13.40 6.55 5.03
CA GLU A 11 -14.49 5.72 4.50
C GLU A 11 -15.32 5.09 5.62
N LEU A 12 -14.69 4.63 6.71
CA LEU A 12 -15.40 4.11 7.88
C LEU A 12 -16.20 5.19 8.62
N GLU A 13 -15.68 6.41 8.71
CA GLU A 13 -16.36 7.55 9.33
C GLU A 13 -17.56 8.04 8.48
N GLU A 14 -17.43 8.03 7.15
CA GLU A 14 -18.46 8.50 6.22
C GLU A 14 -19.56 7.47 5.96
N PHE A 15 -19.22 6.19 5.84
CA PHE A 15 -20.14 5.13 5.40
C PHE A 15 -20.51 4.12 6.49
N GLY A 16 -19.89 4.21 7.68
CA GLY A 16 -20.14 3.32 8.82
C GLY A 16 -19.47 1.94 8.71
N PHE A 17 -19.88 1.02 9.59
CA PHE A 17 -19.41 -0.36 9.62
C PHE A 17 -20.61 -1.32 9.83
N PRO A 18 -20.93 -2.22 8.89
CA PRO A 18 -20.31 -2.36 7.56
C PRO A 18 -20.59 -1.14 6.65
N PRO A 19 -19.65 -0.73 5.79
CA PRO A 19 -19.78 0.49 5.02
C PRO A 19 -20.84 0.37 3.92
N HIS A 20 -21.79 1.30 3.90
CA HIS A 20 -22.81 1.40 2.85
C HIS A 20 -22.42 2.48 1.83
N PHE A 21 -21.88 2.07 0.69
CA PHE A 21 -21.48 2.98 -0.38
C PHE A 21 -22.66 3.34 -1.30
N PRO A 22 -22.81 4.61 -1.73
CA PRO A 22 -23.87 5.01 -2.67
C PRO A 22 -23.79 4.26 -4.01
N GLU A 23 -24.91 3.68 -4.47
CA GLU A 23 -24.99 2.93 -5.74
C GLU A 23 -24.76 3.79 -6.99
N GLU A 24 -25.07 5.10 -6.93
CA GLU A 24 -25.00 6.02 -8.09
C GLU A 24 -23.58 6.31 -8.58
N LEU A 25 -22.55 5.97 -7.81
CA LEU A 25 -21.16 6.14 -8.22
C LEU A 25 -20.53 4.84 -8.75
N ASN A 26 -21.32 3.82 -9.08
CA ASN A 26 -20.83 2.58 -9.71
C ASN A 26 -21.09 2.50 -11.23
N GLY A 27 -21.56 3.56 -11.90
CA GLY A 27 -22.13 3.41 -13.26
C GLY A 27 -21.90 4.47 -14.36
N ALA A 28 -21.05 5.49 -14.20
CA ALA A 28 -20.65 6.39 -15.30
C ALA A 28 -19.27 6.97 -14.95
N GLU A 29 -18.16 6.65 -15.61
CA GLU A 29 -17.82 7.10 -16.96
C GLU A 29 -17.01 6.11 -17.82
N ASP A 30 -16.76 4.85 -17.40
CA ASP A 30 -15.98 3.90 -18.22
C ASP A 30 -16.65 2.52 -18.32
N ALA A 31 -17.84 2.48 -18.93
CA ALA A 31 -18.53 1.24 -19.28
C ALA A 31 -18.17 0.78 -20.71
N LYS A 32 -17.13 -0.06 -20.85
CA LYS A 32 -17.07 -1.11 -21.89
C LYS A 32 -16.28 -2.33 -21.38
N GLY A 33 -17.00 -3.44 -21.18
CA GLY A 33 -16.40 -4.78 -21.14
C GLY A 33 -16.83 -5.62 -19.94
N VAL A 34 -18.03 -6.20 -20.01
CA VAL A 34 -18.47 -7.29 -19.14
C VAL A 34 -17.66 -8.55 -19.45
N GLY A 35 -17.17 -9.25 -18.41
CA GLY A 35 -16.54 -10.55 -18.53
C GLY A 35 -16.61 -11.28 -17.18
N ASP A 36 -17.37 -12.37 -17.17
CA ASP A 36 -17.70 -13.23 -16.04
C ASP A 36 -16.46 -13.88 -15.37
N LEU A 37 -16.58 -14.16 -14.08
CA LEU A 37 -15.58 -14.76 -13.21
C LEU A 37 -15.58 -16.28 -13.39
N ASN A 38 -14.50 -16.87 -13.92
CA ASN A 38 -14.02 -18.23 -13.62
C ASN A 38 -12.85 -18.63 -14.53
N ASP A 39 -11.63 -18.14 -14.26
CA ASP A 39 -10.44 -18.88 -14.71
C ASP A 39 -9.19 -18.52 -13.90
N SER A 40 -8.88 -19.36 -12.91
CA SER A 40 -7.68 -19.25 -12.08
C SER A 40 -6.47 -19.96 -12.70
N GLU A 41 -6.33 -19.96 -14.03
CA GLU A 41 -5.24 -20.72 -14.71
C GLU A 41 -4.50 -20.00 -15.85
N ALA A 42 -4.84 -18.74 -16.19
CA ALA A 42 -4.27 -18.08 -17.37
C ALA A 42 -3.18 -17.01 -17.11
N LEU A 43 -2.65 -16.86 -15.89
CA LEU A 43 -1.73 -15.75 -15.53
C LEU A 43 -0.22 -16.01 -15.74
N LEU A 44 0.17 -17.09 -16.43
CA LEU A 44 1.59 -17.49 -16.57
C LEU A 44 2.15 -17.54 -18.00
N LYS A 45 1.69 -16.69 -18.93
CA LYS A 45 2.41 -16.48 -20.21
C LYS A 45 2.70 -15.01 -20.50
N ASP A 46 3.98 -14.75 -20.70
CA ASP A 46 4.60 -13.61 -21.41
C ASP A 46 4.61 -12.23 -20.74
N LYS A 47 5.41 -12.10 -19.67
CA LYS A 47 5.94 -10.82 -19.14
C LYS A 47 7.23 -10.36 -19.86
N ALA A 48 7.26 -10.42 -21.18
CA ALA A 48 8.38 -9.91 -21.98
C ALA A 48 7.95 -8.77 -22.92
N LYS A 49 7.43 -7.67 -22.36
CA LYS A 49 7.49 -6.32 -22.97
C LYS A 49 7.01 -5.27 -21.97
N GLY A 50 7.89 -4.31 -21.70
CA GLY A 50 7.65 -3.21 -20.78
C GLY A 50 6.59 -2.21 -21.27
N LYS A 51 6.00 -1.52 -20.29
CA LYS A 51 4.94 -0.49 -20.34
C LYS A 51 3.51 -1.03 -20.21
N LYS A 52 2.86 -0.59 -19.11
CA LYS A 52 1.42 -0.69 -18.72
C LYS A 52 0.97 -1.79 -17.74
N SER A 53 1.86 -2.49 -17.04
CA SER A 53 1.45 -3.53 -16.06
C SER A 53 0.84 -2.99 -14.74
N LYS A 54 0.92 -1.69 -14.42
CA LYS A 54 0.32 -1.13 -13.18
C LYS A 54 -1.12 -0.61 -13.34
N ALA A 55 -1.55 -0.27 -14.55
CA ALA A 55 -2.89 0.24 -14.81
C ALA A 55 -3.91 -0.89 -14.93
N ALA A 56 -3.54 -2.00 -15.59
CA ALA A 56 -4.39 -3.17 -15.76
C ALA A 56 -4.66 -3.94 -14.44
N ALA A 57 -3.70 -3.92 -13.50
CA ALA A 57 -3.89 -4.53 -12.18
C ALA A 57 -4.81 -3.70 -11.25
N LYS A 58 -5.17 -2.47 -11.65
CA LYS A 58 -6.17 -1.63 -10.97
C LYS A 58 -7.56 -1.69 -11.62
N THR A 59 -7.76 -2.57 -12.61
CA THR A 59 -9.03 -2.77 -13.28
C THR A 59 -9.88 -3.85 -12.60
N GLY A 60 -9.79 -3.94 -11.27
CA GLY A 60 -10.90 -4.46 -10.48
C GLY A 60 -11.87 -3.29 -10.30
N ASN A 61 -13.16 -3.52 -10.52
CA ASN A 61 -14.23 -2.52 -10.49
C ASN A 61 -14.50 -1.95 -9.08
N VAL A 62 -13.46 -1.48 -8.40
CA VAL A 62 -13.39 -1.27 -6.95
C VAL A 62 -12.88 0.14 -6.67
N LYS A 63 -13.77 1.04 -6.25
CA LYS A 63 -13.47 2.48 -6.07
C LYS A 63 -12.98 2.82 -4.65
N TYR A 64 -13.44 2.07 -3.67
CA TYR A 64 -13.19 2.32 -2.26
C TYR A 64 -12.02 1.49 -1.72
N GLN A 65 -11.26 2.04 -0.78
CA GLN A 65 -10.14 1.34 -0.15
C GLN A 65 -10.64 0.12 0.61
N PHE A 66 -11.79 0.21 1.30
CA PHE A 66 -12.39 -0.90 2.02
C PHE A 66 -12.67 -2.11 1.11
N GLN A 67 -13.24 -1.89 -0.07
CA GLN A 67 -13.52 -2.96 -1.02
C GLN A 67 -12.24 -3.61 -1.59
N ILE A 68 -11.15 -2.84 -1.74
CA ILE A 68 -9.83 -3.40 -2.14
C ILE A 68 -9.29 -4.32 -1.03
N MET A 69 -9.53 -3.98 0.23
CA MET A 69 -9.13 -4.83 1.36
C MET A 69 -9.98 -6.10 1.43
N GLN A 70 -11.26 -6.03 1.07
CA GLN A 70 -12.11 -7.22 0.93
C GLN A 70 -11.64 -8.14 -0.20
N SER A 71 -11.18 -7.60 -1.33
CA SER A 71 -10.67 -8.42 -2.45
C SER A 71 -9.34 -9.11 -2.13
N LEU A 72 -8.61 -8.65 -1.10
CA LEU A 72 -7.46 -9.36 -0.54
C LEU A 72 -7.86 -10.56 0.35
N GLY A 73 -9.16 -10.80 0.54
CA GLY A 73 -9.69 -11.90 1.37
C GLY A 73 -9.69 -11.61 2.87
N LEU A 74 -9.59 -10.34 3.27
CA LEU A 74 -9.63 -9.92 4.67
C LEU A 74 -11.06 -9.88 5.19
N LYS A 75 -11.25 -10.22 6.47
CA LYS A 75 -12.55 -10.11 7.12
C LYS A 75 -12.85 -8.65 7.46
N ASP A 76 -14.10 -8.23 7.36
CA ASP A 76 -14.52 -6.85 7.62
C ASP A 76 -14.01 -6.31 8.98
N GLU A 77 -14.07 -7.10 10.04
CA GLU A 77 -13.56 -6.74 11.37
C GLU A 77 -12.05 -6.48 11.41
N GLU A 78 -11.29 -7.18 10.57
CA GLU A 78 -9.85 -7.02 10.44
C GLU A 78 -9.52 -5.76 9.63
N ILE A 79 -10.32 -5.47 8.58
CA ILE A 79 -10.18 -4.28 7.74
C ILE A 79 -10.24 -3.00 8.59
N VAL A 80 -11.08 -2.95 9.62
CA VAL A 80 -11.17 -1.81 10.54
C VAL A 80 -9.84 -1.51 11.24
N LYS A 81 -9.04 -2.53 11.57
CA LYS A 81 -7.74 -2.36 12.23
C LYS A 81 -6.71 -1.68 11.31
N PHE A 82 -6.88 -1.79 9.99
CA PHE A 82 -6.05 -1.08 9.00
C PHE A 82 -6.35 0.42 8.90
N SER A 83 -7.30 0.95 9.68
CA SER A 83 -7.42 2.41 9.87
C SER A 83 -6.19 2.98 10.60
N ASP A 84 -5.51 2.16 11.41
CA ASP A 84 -4.21 2.50 11.99
C ASP A 84 -3.07 2.05 11.07
N ALA A 85 -2.21 3.00 10.68
CA ALA A 85 -1.03 2.75 9.87
C ALA A 85 -0.03 1.78 10.53
N GLN A 86 -0.01 1.69 11.86
CA GLN A 86 0.87 0.76 12.58
C GLN A 86 0.48 -0.69 12.33
N TYR A 87 -0.81 -0.99 12.21
CA TYR A 87 -1.28 -2.35 11.96
C TYR A 87 -0.74 -2.90 10.63
N TRP A 88 -0.60 -2.05 9.61
CA TRP A 88 0.01 -2.41 8.32
C TRP A 88 1.46 -2.87 8.47
N LEU A 89 2.21 -2.27 9.40
CA LEU A 89 3.62 -2.58 9.65
C LEU A 89 3.82 -3.94 10.32
N HIS A 90 2.78 -4.48 10.95
CA HIS A 90 2.81 -5.83 11.52
C HIS A 90 2.26 -6.87 10.54
N TYR A 91 1.14 -6.56 9.89
CA TYR A 91 0.42 -7.52 9.07
C TYR A 91 1.17 -7.92 7.78
N PHE A 92 1.50 -6.94 6.94
CA PHE A 92 2.05 -7.21 5.60
C PHE A 92 3.49 -7.72 5.59
N PRO A 93 4.40 -7.26 6.47
CA PRO A 93 5.77 -7.77 6.49
C PRO A 93 5.86 -9.27 6.81
N GLU A 94 5.01 -9.78 7.71
CA GLU A 94 4.96 -11.21 8.01
C GLU A 94 4.50 -12.03 6.81
N LEU A 95 3.47 -11.57 6.10
CA LEU A 95 3.00 -12.19 4.86
C LEU A 95 4.08 -12.17 3.77
N ALA A 96 4.75 -11.03 3.57
CA ALA A 96 5.82 -10.92 2.58
C ALA A 96 6.97 -11.91 2.86
N ILE A 97 7.35 -12.10 4.13
CA ILE A 97 8.37 -13.09 4.50
C ILE A 97 7.87 -14.52 4.21
N LYS A 98 6.60 -14.82 4.53
CA LYS A 98 6.00 -16.14 4.26
C LYS A 98 5.99 -16.45 2.76
N ASP A 99 5.61 -15.48 1.93
CA ASP A 99 5.52 -15.63 0.48
C ASP A 99 6.91 -15.76 -0.16
N LEU A 100 7.89 -15.00 0.32
CA LEU A 100 9.25 -15.14 -0.17
C LEU A 100 9.88 -16.48 0.25
N LYS A 101 9.56 -16.99 1.46
CA LYS A 101 9.97 -18.33 1.88
C LYS A 101 9.34 -19.42 1.02
N SER A 102 8.05 -19.31 0.70
CA SER A 102 7.37 -20.28 -0.19
C SER A 102 7.91 -20.24 -1.62
N LEU A 103 8.35 -19.06 -2.08
CA LEU A 103 9.07 -18.90 -3.35
C LEU A 103 10.47 -19.57 -3.35
N GLY A 104 11.05 -19.84 -2.18
CA GLY A 104 12.35 -20.50 -2.06
C GLY A 104 13.55 -19.57 -2.30
N VAL A 105 13.42 -18.28 -1.98
CA VAL A 105 14.53 -17.32 -2.13
C VAL A 105 15.66 -17.60 -1.15
N LYS A 106 16.92 -17.45 -1.60
CA LYS A 106 18.12 -17.64 -0.77
C LYS A 106 18.46 -16.37 0.03
N VAL A 107 17.61 -16.03 1.00
CA VAL A 107 17.73 -14.83 1.84
C VAL A 107 18.06 -15.18 3.29
N ASP A 108 18.97 -14.43 3.92
CA ASP A 108 19.25 -14.51 5.36
C ASP A 108 18.23 -13.69 6.15
N TRP A 109 17.19 -14.36 6.66
CA TRP A 109 16.08 -13.74 7.40
C TRP A 109 16.50 -13.02 8.68
N ARG A 110 17.67 -13.34 9.25
CA ARG A 110 18.19 -12.66 10.45
C ARG A 110 18.53 -11.18 10.21
N ARG A 111 18.60 -10.78 8.94
CA ARG A 111 18.89 -9.42 8.49
C ARG A 111 17.62 -8.68 8.04
N ALA A 112 16.44 -9.24 8.24
CA ALA A 112 15.18 -8.56 7.95
C ALA A 112 14.90 -7.50 9.02
N PHE A 113 14.45 -6.32 8.62
CA PHE A 113 14.11 -5.22 9.52
C PHE A 113 13.04 -4.30 8.92
N LEU A 114 12.37 -3.52 9.77
CA LEU A 114 11.44 -2.46 9.38
C LEU A 114 12.17 -1.12 9.28
N THR A 115 11.74 -0.28 8.33
CA THR A 115 12.39 1.00 8.00
C THR A 115 11.78 2.22 8.71
N THR A 116 10.70 2.02 9.47
CA THR A 116 10.05 3.09 10.24
C THR A 116 10.72 3.26 11.60
N ASP A 117 10.31 4.31 12.30
CA ASP A 117 10.69 4.63 13.69
C ASP A 117 10.33 3.53 14.70
N VAL A 118 9.42 2.62 14.35
CA VAL A 118 9.12 1.39 15.10
C VAL A 118 10.37 0.55 15.36
N ASN A 119 11.38 0.61 14.48
CA ASN A 119 12.66 -0.04 14.68
C ASN A 119 13.72 0.94 15.20
N PRO A 120 14.03 0.94 16.51
CA PRO A 120 14.96 1.90 17.10
C PRO A 120 16.39 1.76 16.56
N PHE A 121 16.81 0.56 16.15
CA PHE A 121 18.15 0.35 15.61
C PHE A 121 18.31 1.03 14.26
N TYR A 122 17.33 0.85 13.38
CA TYR A 122 17.35 1.48 12.06
C TYR A 122 17.15 3.00 12.16
N ASP A 123 16.24 3.46 13.03
CA ASP A 123 16.07 4.89 13.28
C ASP A 123 17.37 5.55 13.76
N SER A 124 18.08 4.93 14.72
CA SER A 124 19.38 5.41 15.20
C SER A 124 20.44 5.44 14.09
N PHE A 125 20.46 4.43 13.23
CA PHE A 125 21.35 4.39 12.06
C PHE A 125 21.07 5.54 11.08
N ILE A 126 19.82 5.81 10.76
CA ILE A 126 19.44 6.93 9.87
C ILE A 126 19.73 8.28 10.53
N ARG A 127 19.48 8.44 11.84
CA ARG A 127 19.86 9.67 12.56
C ARG A 127 21.35 9.93 12.47
N TRP A 128 22.18 8.92 12.73
CA TRP A 128 23.63 9.01 12.56
C TRP A 128 24.00 9.43 11.13
N GLN A 129 23.39 8.84 10.11
CA GLN A 129 23.62 9.18 8.70
C GLN A 129 23.30 10.66 8.41
N PHE A 130 22.14 11.15 8.85
CA PHE A 130 21.72 12.54 8.63
C PHE A 130 22.58 13.54 9.40
N LEU A 131 23.02 13.20 10.62
CA LEU A 131 23.97 14.01 11.37
C LEU A 131 25.30 14.15 10.63
N LYS A 132 25.85 13.04 10.11
CA LYS A 132 27.08 13.05 9.30
C LYS A 132 26.93 13.86 8.02
N LEU A 133 25.81 13.73 7.31
CA LEU A 133 25.53 14.52 6.10
C LEU A 133 25.40 16.01 6.40
N LYS A 134 24.86 16.38 7.57
CA LYS A 134 24.81 17.77 8.04
C LYS A 134 26.21 18.31 8.36
N GLU A 135 27.03 17.54 9.07
CA GLU A 135 28.44 17.89 9.36
C GLU A 135 29.24 18.11 8.07
N MET A 136 29.02 17.28 7.05
CA MET A 136 29.67 17.39 5.73
C MET A 136 29.06 18.47 4.83
N ASN A 137 28.18 19.33 5.35
CA ASN A 137 27.51 20.38 4.59
C ASN A 137 26.71 19.88 3.36
N LYS A 138 26.25 18.62 3.37
CA LYS A 138 25.42 18.05 2.29
C LYS A 138 23.93 18.32 2.47
N ILE A 139 23.50 18.63 3.70
CA ILE A 139 22.13 19.04 4.01
C ILE A 139 22.11 20.56 4.17
N LYS A 140 21.29 21.23 3.36
CA LYS A 140 21.09 22.69 3.39
C LYS A 140 19.61 23.00 3.55
N TYR A 141 19.31 24.03 4.33
CA TYR A 141 17.96 24.55 4.51
C TYR A 141 17.80 25.84 3.69
N GLY A 142 16.68 25.99 2.99
CA GLY A 142 16.38 27.18 2.19
C GLY A 142 15.14 27.00 1.33
N LYS A 143 14.59 28.11 0.82
CA LYS A 143 13.43 28.09 -0.09
C LYS A 143 13.86 27.53 -1.45
N ARG A 144 13.17 26.48 -1.91
CA ARG A 144 13.40 25.83 -3.19
C ARG A 144 12.06 25.54 -3.85
N TYR A 145 12.00 25.67 -5.17
CA TYR A 145 10.84 25.22 -5.92
C TYR A 145 10.82 23.69 -5.92
N THR A 146 9.72 23.13 -5.43
CA THR A 146 9.48 21.69 -5.36
C THR A 146 8.03 21.43 -5.75
N ILE A 147 7.75 20.25 -6.32
CA ILE A 147 6.37 19.85 -6.56
C ILE A 147 5.70 19.66 -5.20
N PHE A 148 4.59 20.34 -4.99
CA PHE A 148 3.87 20.36 -3.74
C PHE A 148 2.40 20.01 -3.97
N SER A 149 1.87 19.17 -3.11
CA SER A 149 0.46 18.77 -3.10
C SER A 149 -0.20 19.41 -1.89
N PRO A 150 -1.13 20.37 -2.07
CA PRO A 150 -1.86 20.98 -0.95
C PRO A 150 -2.67 20.00 -0.11
N LYS A 151 -2.96 18.79 -0.63
CA LYS A 151 -3.67 17.74 0.09
C LYS A 151 -2.78 16.92 1.03
N ASP A 152 -1.47 16.88 0.77
CA ASP A 152 -0.50 16.08 1.53
C ASP A 152 0.26 16.91 2.57
N ASN A 153 -0.06 18.20 2.69
CA ASN A 153 0.55 19.15 3.62
C ASN A 153 -0.15 19.19 4.97
#